data_AF-A0A0V1NAG0-F1
#
_entry.id   AF-A0A0V1NAG0-F1
#
_cell.length_a   1.000
_cell.length_b   1.000
_cell.length_c   1.000
_cell.angle_alpha   90.00
_cell.angle_beta   90.00
_cell.angle_gamma   90.00
#
_symmetry.space_group_name_H-M   'P 1'
#
loop_
_entity.id
_entity.type
_entity.pdbx_description
1 polymer ?
#
loop_
_entity_poly.entity_id
_entity_poly.type
_entity_poly.pdbx_seq_one_letter_code
_entity_poly.pdbx_strand_id
1 'polypeptide(L)'
;MYHSSIYTEEDQPPEIENDFILRLPSEEAEQLNKLLEQDNVEKQLKIFVDVDTHTAEIKLCDKKLKGRLVDLPCVVELQKTLDKKNFYKVTDVSQMVICEKSDDESNQGNSLIDDKKCEKRFQWPHGITPPMKNVRRRRFRKTLRKKYMDAPEIERELKILLRSDLECASVNTSSDESFEEDLQSIVSRSTSFPETIEKLSSKDSSNSVDEGAIRRRLAELHSSLIECEKERKQCQQKLTTLENPILRDRLYGEIEKYEEKESNLRNEIDSINAVLAKK
;
A
#
# COMPACT_ATOMS: atom_id res chain seq x y z
N MET A 1 19.97 1.25 44.44
CA MET A 1 18.90 2.23 44.71
C MET A 1 17.92 2.17 43.57
N TYR A 2 16.80 1.48 43.76
CA TYR A 2 15.69 1.50 42.80
C TYR A 2 15.05 2.88 42.88
N HIS A 3 15.12 3.66 41.81
CA HIS A 3 14.30 4.86 41.67
C HIS A 3 12.87 4.39 41.43
N SER A 4 12.04 4.42 42.48
CA SER A 4 10.59 4.38 42.31
C SER A 4 10.19 5.69 41.66
N SER A 5 9.87 5.66 40.37
CA SER A 5 9.20 6.77 39.71
C SER A 5 7.84 6.95 40.37
N ILE A 6 7.71 8.05 41.13
CA ILE A 6 6.47 8.52 41.71
C ILE A 6 5.67 9.09 40.54
N TYR A 7 4.72 8.32 40.00
CA TYR A 7 3.83 8.81 38.97
C TYR A 7 2.88 9.84 39.59
N THR A 8 3.01 11.10 39.18
CA THR A 8 2.03 12.17 39.49
C THR A 8 0.85 12.09 38.52
N GLU A 9 -0.30 12.70 38.82
CA GLU A 9 -1.48 12.69 37.91
C GLU A 9 -1.16 13.18 36.48
N GLU A 10 -0.08 13.94 36.30
CA GLU A 10 0.48 14.37 35.01
C GLU A 10 1.09 13.24 34.16
N ASP A 11 1.32 12.05 34.73
CA ASP A 11 1.85 10.88 34.00
C ASP A 11 0.76 9.97 33.41
N GLN A 12 -0.52 10.31 33.58
CA GLN A 12 -1.56 9.60 32.84
C GLN A 12 -1.46 9.96 31.35
N PRO A 13 -1.44 8.95 30.45
CA PRO A 13 -1.43 9.23 29.03
C PRO A 13 -2.66 10.05 28.67
N PRO A 14 -2.52 11.11 27.86
CA PRO A 14 -3.64 11.95 27.47
C PRO A 14 -4.70 11.09 26.77
N GLU A 15 -5.96 11.31 27.14
CA GLU A 15 -7.09 10.66 26.48
C GLU A 15 -7.16 11.13 25.02
N ILE A 16 -7.24 10.18 24.10
CA ILE A 16 -7.25 10.47 22.66
C ILE A 16 -8.71 10.62 22.21
N GLU A 17 -9.05 11.81 21.71
CA GLU A 17 -10.35 12.10 21.12
C GLU A 17 -10.56 11.33 19.80
N ASN A 18 -11.71 10.66 19.68
CA ASN A 18 -12.11 9.92 18.49
C ASN A 18 -13.33 10.56 17.86
N ASP A 19 -13.14 11.12 16.67
CA ASP A 19 -14.18 11.86 15.96
C ASP A 19 -14.63 11.15 14.68
N PHE A 20 -15.90 11.33 14.34
CA PHE A 20 -16.49 10.86 13.09
C PHE A 20 -17.45 11.90 12.53
N ILE A 21 -17.72 11.82 11.22
CA ILE A 21 -18.69 12.71 10.56
C ILE A 21 -20.09 12.14 10.73
N LEU A 22 -21.05 12.93 11.21
CA LEU A 22 -22.47 12.57 11.19
C LEU A 22 -23.16 13.23 9.99
N ARG A 23 -23.74 12.41 9.10
CA ARG A 23 -24.57 12.86 7.98
C ARG A 23 -26.03 12.50 8.25
N LEU A 24 -26.85 13.54 8.40
CA LEU A 24 -28.31 13.42 8.54
C LEU A 24 -29.01 13.80 7.22
N PRO A 25 -30.26 13.37 7.01
CA PRO A 25 -31.08 13.92 5.94
C PRO A 25 -31.33 15.42 6.18
N SER A 26 -31.62 16.17 5.12
CA SER A 26 -31.63 17.64 5.16
C SER A 26 -32.57 18.22 6.22
N GLU A 27 -33.75 17.63 6.40
CA GLU A 27 -34.75 18.09 7.35
C GLU A 27 -34.26 17.95 8.80
N GLU A 28 -33.74 16.77 9.16
CA GLU A 28 -33.20 16.50 10.49
C GLU A 28 -31.89 17.26 10.75
N ALA A 29 -31.08 17.49 9.72
CA ALA A 29 -29.89 18.32 9.81
C ALA A 29 -30.23 19.79 10.13
N GLU A 30 -31.25 20.36 9.48
CA GLU A 30 -31.74 21.71 9.78
C GLU A 30 -32.32 21.82 11.19
N GLN A 31 -33.04 20.78 11.64
CA GLN A 31 -33.53 20.71 13.02
C GLN A 31 -32.39 20.70 14.04
N LEU A 32 -31.37 19.86 13.81
CA LEU A 32 -30.20 19.79 14.69
C LEU A 32 -29.41 21.11 14.72
N ASN A 33 -29.24 21.78 13.59
CA ASN A 33 -28.58 23.09 13.54
C ASN A 33 -29.30 24.14 14.41
N LYS A 34 -30.63 24.18 14.38
CA LYS A 34 -31.41 25.08 15.26
C LYS A 34 -31.23 24.75 16.74
N LEU A 35 -31.11 23.47 17.09
CA LEU A 35 -30.87 23.04 18.47
C LEU A 35 -29.47 23.37 18.96
N LEU A 36 -28.47 23.27 18.08
CA LEU A 36 -27.09 23.69 18.35
C LEU A 36 -27.01 25.19 18.61
N GLU A 37 -27.75 26.02 17.86
CA GLU A 37 -27.84 27.46 18.10
C GLU A 37 -28.51 27.82 19.43
N GLN A 38 -29.42 26.98 19.92
CA GLN A 38 -30.16 27.17 21.17
C GLN A 38 -29.50 26.52 22.39
N ASP A 39 -28.35 25.87 22.21
CA ASP A 39 -27.59 25.13 23.24
C ASP A 39 -28.43 24.10 24.02
N ASN A 40 -29.39 23.45 23.34
CA ASN A 40 -30.32 22.48 23.94
C ASN A 40 -30.17 21.07 23.35
N VAL A 41 -28.93 20.67 23.06
CA VAL A 41 -28.63 19.44 22.31
C VAL A 41 -28.58 18.20 23.21
N GLU A 42 -28.02 18.31 24.41
CA GLU A 42 -27.73 17.14 25.29
C GLU A 42 -28.97 16.29 25.61
N LYS A 43 -30.13 16.93 25.76
CA LYS A 43 -31.38 16.23 26.08
C LYS A 43 -32.06 15.64 24.84
N GLN A 44 -31.77 16.19 23.66
CA GLN A 44 -32.54 15.95 22.44
C GLN A 44 -31.78 15.10 21.42
N LEU A 45 -30.45 15.00 21.50
CA LEU A 45 -29.64 14.17 20.61
C LEU A 45 -29.03 13.01 21.40
N LYS A 46 -29.29 11.78 20.95
CA LYS A 46 -28.58 10.58 21.41
C LYS A 46 -28.08 9.81 20.21
N ILE A 47 -26.81 9.43 20.24
CA ILE A 47 -26.15 8.70 19.16
C ILE A 47 -25.65 7.39 19.74
N PHE A 48 -26.03 6.29 19.12
CA PHE A 48 -25.53 4.96 19.41
C PHE A 48 -24.87 4.43 18.14
N VAL A 49 -23.59 4.04 18.23
CA VAL A 49 -22.84 3.46 17.12
C VAL A 49 -22.33 2.11 17.56
N ASP A 50 -22.64 1.07 16.78
CA ASP A 50 -22.09 -0.26 16.93
C ASP A 50 -21.05 -0.45 15.82
N VAL A 51 -19.78 -0.47 16.24
CA VAL A 51 -18.63 -0.56 15.34
C VAL A 51 -18.53 -1.95 14.72
N ASP A 52 -18.88 -3.00 15.47
CA ASP A 52 -18.76 -4.39 15.00
C ASP A 52 -19.78 -4.71 13.91
N THR A 53 -21.01 -4.20 14.08
CA THR A 53 -22.07 -4.38 13.08
C THR A 53 -22.10 -3.29 12.02
N HIS A 54 -21.29 -2.23 12.18
CA HIS A 54 -21.32 -1.00 11.36
C HIS A 54 -22.71 -0.35 11.29
N THR A 55 -23.50 -0.47 12.35
CA THR A 55 -24.84 0.13 12.44
C THR A 55 -24.85 1.30 13.42
N ALA A 56 -25.78 2.23 13.24
CA ALA A 56 -25.97 3.33 14.15
C ALA A 56 -27.47 3.61 14.37
N GLU A 57 -27.83 4.07 15.56
CA GLU A 57 -29.17 4.57 15.89
C GLU A 57 -29.04 6.00 16.41
N ILE A 58 -29.69 6.95 15.74
CA ILE A 58 -29.68 8.37 16.10
C ILE A 58 -31.09 8.72 16.55
N LYS A 59 -31.22 9.22 17.79
CA LYS A 59 -32.47 9.75 18.32
C LYS A 59 -32.34 11.26 18.35
N LEU A 60 -33.15 11.95 17.55
CA LEU A 60 -33.21 13.40 17.48
C LEU A 60 -34.63 13.84 17.83
N CYS A 61 -34.79 14.51 18.98
CA CYS A 61 -36.08 14.79 19.59
C CYS A 61 -36.90 13.49 19.75
N ASP A 62 -38.06 13.42 19.11
CA ASP A 62 -38.94 12.23 19.10
C ASP A 62 -38.73 11.32 17.88
N LYS A 63 -37.83 11.68 16.96
CA LYS A 63 -37.53 10.90 15.75
C LYS A 63 -36.38 9.92 16.01
N LYS A 64 -36.54 8.70 15.53
CA LYS A 64 -35.48 7.68 15.49
C LYS A 64 -35.04 7.47 14.05
N LEU A 65 -33.74 7.60 13.81
CA LEU A 65 -33.10 7.39 12.52
C LEU A 65 -32.17 6.19 12.64
N LYS A 66 -32.21 5.33 11.63
CA LYS A 66 -31.18 4.30 11.44
C LYS A 66 -30.06 4.90 10.61
N GLY A 67 -28.84 4.59 11.01
CA GLY A 67 -27.64 4.97 10.30
C GLY A 67 -26.71 3.79 10.08
N ARG A 68 -25.72 4.00 9.21
CA ARG A 68 -24.67 3.04 8.89
C ARG A 68 -23.32 3.71 9.01
N LEU A 69 -22.37 3.01 9.64
CA LEU A 69 -20.98 3.42 9.74
C LEU A 69 -20.24 3.05 8.46
N VAL A 70 -19.57 4.03 7.84
CA VAL A 70 -18.83 3.86 6.58
C VAL A 70 -17.43 4.46 6.66
N ASP A 71 -16.52 3.88 5.89
CA ASP A 71 -15.12 4.33 5.83
C ASP A 71 -14.91 5.31 4.68
N LEU A 72 -14.48 6.51 5.02
CA LEU A 72 -14.15 7.55 4.07
C LEU A 72 -12.87 7.18 3.29
N PRO A 73 -12.78 7.58 2.02
CA PRO A 73 -11.58 7.33 1.22
C PRO A 73 -10.42 8.27 1.55
N CYS A 74 -10.72 9.45 2.06
CA CYS A 74 -9.73 10.47 2.40
C CYS A 74 -9.67 10.61 3.91
N VAL A 75 -8.45 10.62 4.47
CA VAL A 75 -8.22 11.04 5.86
C VAL A 75 -8.46 12.55 5.95
N VAL A 76 -9.30 12.96 6.90
CA VAL A 76 -9.65 14.35 7.14
C VAL A 76 -9.03 14.77 8.46
N GLU A 77 -8.05 15.67 8.43
CA GLU A 77 -7.44 16.20 9.66
C GLU A 77 -8.35 17.28 10.27
N LEU A 78 -8.73 17.11 11.54
CA LEU A 78 -9.42 18.13 12.31
C LEU A 78 -8.39 19.06 12.95
N GLN A 79 -8.58 20.37 12.77
CA GLN A 79 -7.67 21.38 13.28
C GLN A 79 -8.43 22.49 13.99
N LYS A 80 -7.89 22.94 15.13
CA LYS A 80 -8.39 24.10 15.89
C LYS A 80 -7.49 25.32 15.68
N THR A 81 -8.08 26.50 15.73
CA THR A 81 -7.36 27.77 15.61
C THR A 81 -7.98 28.81 16.54
N LEU A 82 -7.14 29.70 17.08
CA LEU A 82 -7.58 30.87 17.86
C LEU A 82 -7.51 32.16 17.01
N ASP A 83 -6.55 32.22 16.09
CA ASP A 83 -6.20 33.42 15.33
C ASP A 83 -6.52 33.33 13.83
N LYS A 84 -7.07 32.18 13.38
CA LYS A 84 -7.35 31.84 11.98
C LYS A 84 -6.10 31.83 11.07
N LYS A 85 -4.90 31.73 11.66
CA LYS A 85 -3.61 31.68 10.96
C LYS A 85 -2.83 30.44 11.36
N ASN A 86 -2.71 30.20 12.66
CA ASN A 86 -2.07 29.02 13.22
C ASN A 86 -3.14 27.97 13.51
N PHE A 87 -2.93 26.79 12.95
CA PHE A 87 -3.84 25.66 13.07
C PHE A 87 -3.11 24.53 13.80
N TYR A 88 -3.77 23.98 14.81
CA TYR A 88 -3.25 22.89 15.62
C TYR A 88 -4.09 21.66 15.36
N LYS A 89 -3.44 20.56 14.95
CA LYS A 89 -4.10 19.27 14.73
C LYS A 89 -4.69 18.75 16.05
N VAL A 90 -5.92 18.25 15.97
CA VAL A 90 -6.65 17.63 17.09
C VAL A 90 -6.72 16.13 16.85
N THR A 91 -7.37 15.69 15.78
CA THR A 91 -7.55 14.27 15.46
C THR A 91 -7.68 14.04 13.96
N ASP A 92 -7.63 12.76 13.55
CA ASP A 92 -7.82 12.32 12.17
C ASP A 92 -9.16 11.60 12.04
N VAL A 93 -10.01 12.09 11.12
CA VAL A 93 -11.31 11.50 10.84
C VAL A 93 -11.26 10.70 9.54
N SER A 94 -11.64 9.43 9.63
CA SER A 94 -11.68 8.50 8.49
C SER A 94 -13.01 7.76 8.36
N GLN A 95 -13.98 8.04 9.23
CA GLN A 95 -15.27 7.39 9.24
C GLN A 95 -16.43 8.38 9.25
N MET A 96 -17.59 7.92 8.80
CA MET A 96 -18.82 8.70 8.75
C MET A 96 -20.01 7.81 9.06
N VAL A 97 -20.93 8.31 9.87
CA VAL A 97 -22.25 7.72 10.07
C VAL A 97 -23.22 8.41 9.11
N ILE A 98 -23.89 7.63 8.26
CA ILE A 98 -24.90 8.12 7.32
C ILE A 98 -26.26 7.64 7.78
N CYS A 99 -27.17 8.58 8.04
CA CYS A 99 -28.58 8.32 8.28
C CYS A 99 -29.36 8.56 6.99
N GLU A 100 -30.04 7.53 6.49
CA GLU A 100 -30.92 7.61 5.32
C GLU A 100 -32.37 7.46 5.78
N LYS A 101 -33.30 8.13 5.08
CA LYS A 101 -34.72 7.87 5.28
C LYS A 101 -35.01 6.46 4.74
N SER A 102 -35.91 5.73 5.39
CA SER A 102 -36.19 4.29 5.23
C SER A 102 -36.57 3.80 3.82
N ASP A 103 -36.53 4.65 2.80
CA ASP A 103 -36.96 4.34 1.44
C ASP A 103 -35.83 3.77 0.57
N ASP A 104 -34.58 3.79 1.05
CA ASP A 104 -33.39 3.30 0.34
C ASP A 104 -32.97 1.86 0.75
N GLU A 105 -33.94 1.01 1.15
CA GLU A 105 -33.73 -0.45 1.30
C GLU A 105 -33.33 -1.14 -0.03
N SER A 106 -33.47 -0.44 -1.17
CA SER A 106 -33.22 -0.99 -2.52
C SER A 106 -31.75 -1.25 -2.87
N ASN A 107 -30.79 -0.73 -2.11
CA ASN A 107 -29.36 -1.03 -2.27
C ASN A 107 -28.84 -2.13 -1.33
N GLN A 108 -29.71 -2.72 -0.50
CA GLN A 108 -29.41 -3.96 0.22
C GLN A 108 -29.50 -5.14 -0.74
N GLY A 109 -28.62 -5.15 -1.73
CA GLY A 109 -28.35 -6.32 -2.53
C GLY A 109 -27.85 -7.43 -1.62
N ASN A 110 -28.77 -8.32 -1.24
CA ASN A 110 -28.50 -9.68 -0.85
C ASN A 110 -27.35 -10.23 -1.71
N SER A 111 -26.17 -10.31 -1.11
CA SER A 111 -25.18 -11.30 -1.46
C SER A 111 -24.72 -11.90 -0.14
N LEU A 112 -25.48 -12.89 0.32
CA LEU A 112 -24.81 -14.12 0.75
C LEU A 112 -23.76 -14.43 -0.33
N ILE A 113 -22.55 -14.85 0.06
CA ILE A 113 -21.41 -15.28 -0.77
C ILE A 113 -20.24 -14.27 -0.78
N ASP A 114 -19.10 -14.77 -0.25
CA ASP A 114 -17.73 -14.25 -0.16
C ASP A 114 -17.38 -13.21 0.93
N ASP A 115 -16.64 -13.66 1.95
CA ASP A 115 -15.99 -12.84 2.98
C ASP A 115 -15.07 -11.75 2.38
N LYS A 116 -14.50 -11.97 1.18
CA LYS A 116 -13.71 -10.96 0.42
C LYS A 116 -14.55 -9.80 -0.13
N LYS A 117 -15.88 -9.96 -0.25
CA LYS A 117 -16.81 -8.93 -0.73
C LYS A 117 -17.36 -8.08 0.42
N CYS A 118 -17.31 -8.59 1.66
CA CYS A 118 -17.79 -7.91 2.85
C CYS A 118 -17.04 -6.59 3.12
N GLU A 119 -15.72 -6.54 2.98
CA GLU A 119 -14.94 -5.34 3.31
C GLU A 119 -15.23 -4.14 2.37
N LYS A 120 -15.68 -4.41 1.14
CA LYS A 120 -16.06 -3.35 0.19
C LYS A 120 -17.41 -2.71 0.49
N ARG A 121 -18.27 -3.34 1.29
CA ARG A 121 -19.66 -2.86 1.53
C ARG A 121 -19.70 -1.58 2.38
N PHE A 122 -18.69 -1.40 3.24
CA PHE A 122 -18.58 -0.23 4.13
C PHE A 122 -17.71 0.88 3.56
N GLN A 123 -17.01 0.64 2.45
CA GLN A 123 -16.16 1.64 1.82
C GLN A 123 -16.99 2.70 1.09
N TRP A 124 -16.93 3.94 1.59
CA TRP A 124 -17.60 5.05 0.94
C TRP A 124 -16.84 5.49 -0.34
N PRO A 125 -17.51 5.63 -1.50
CA PRO A 125 -16.83 5.87 -2.76
C PRO A 125 -16.35 7.32 -2.97
N HIS A 126 -16.84 8.28 -2.18
CA HIS A 126 -16.64 9.71 -2.38
C HIS A 126 -15.87 10.36 -1.23
N GLY A 127 -15.09 11.40 -1.49
CA GLY A 127 -14.65 12.30 -0.41
C GLY A 127 -15.78 13.25 0.01
N ILE A 128 -15.57 13.97 1.11
CA ILE A 128 -16.54 14.93 1.65
C ILE A 128 -16.67 16.17 0.74
N THR A 129 -15.57 16.61 0.13
CA THR A 129 -15.55 17.81 -0.71
C THR A 129 -16.01 17.51 -2.15
N PRO A 130 -16.72 18.44 -2.82
CA PRO A 130 -17.23 18.23 -4.19
C PRO A 130 -16.18 17.74 -5.21
N PRO A 131 -14.93 18.28 -5.23
CA PRO A 131 -13.90 17.80 -6.16
C PRO A 131 -13.48 16.35 -5.96
N MET A 132 -13.78 15.75 -4.80
CA MET A 132 -13.45 14.38 -4.40
C MET A 132 -14.60 13.39 -4.66
N LYS A 133 -15.59 13.76 -5.47
CA LYS A 133 -16.59 12.80 -5.97
C LYS A 133 -15.91 11.66 -6.74
N ASN A 134 -16.27 10.42 -6.37
CA ASN A 134 -15.72 9.16 -6.93
C ASN A 134 -14.19 9.03 -6.84
N VAL A 135 -13.58 9.57 -5.77
CA VAL A 135 -12.11 9.65 -5.62
C VAL A 135 -11.42 8.28 -5.72
N ARG A 136 -11.99 7.22 -5.11
CA ARG A 136 -11.42 5.85 -5.13
C ARG A 136 -11.21 5.32 -6.55
N ARG A 137 -12.12 5.66 -7.48
CA ARG A 137 -12.06 5.20 -8.88
C ARG A 137 -11.32 6.17 -9.79
N ARG A 138 -11.46 7.47 -9.56
CA ARG A 138 -11.06 8.51 -10.53
C ARG A 138 -9.72 9.17 -10.22
N ARG A 139 -9.38 9.38 -8.94
CA ARG A 139 -8.23 10.20 -8.54
C ARG A 139 -7.13 9.40 -7.85
N PHE A 140 -7.49 8.37 -7.09
CA PHE A 140 -6.49 7.54 -6.45
C PHE A 140 -5.76 6.67 -7.47
N ARG A 141 -4.44 6.81 -7.51
CA ARG A 141 -3.57 5.93 -8.29
C ARG A 141 -3.66 4.53 -7.67
N LYS A 142 -4.08 3.55 -8.47
CA LYS A 142 -4.13 2.16 -8.01
C LYS A 142 -2.71 1.66 -7.80
N THR A 143 -2.44 1.14 -6.61
CA THR A 143 -1.18 0.45 -6.32
C THR A 143 -1.14 -0.82 -7.15
N LEU A 144 -0.06 -1.01 -7.91
CA LEU A 144 0.23 -2.31 -8.51
C LEU A 144 0.44 -3.29 -7.36
N ARG A 145 -0.49 -4.23 -7.18
CA ARG A 145 -0.32 -5.29 -6.21
C ARG A 145 0.89 -6.12 -6.65
N LYS A 146 1.94 -6.12 -5.83
CA LYS A 146 3.01 -7.10 -5.99
C LYS A 146 2.44 -8.45 -5.57
N LYS A 147 2.67 -9.51 -6.37
CA LYS A 147 2.06 -10.84 -6.21
C LYS A 147 2.19 -11.44 -4.78
N TYR A 148 3.15 -10.98 -3.98
CA TYR A 148 3.34 -11.42 -2.60
C TYR A 148 2.42 -10.76 -1.56
N MET A 149 1.59 -9.77 -1.92
CA MET A 149 0.70 -9.10 -0.95
C MET A 149 -0.48 -9.96 -0.50
N ASP A 150 -0.71 -11.10 -1.16
CA ASP A 150 -1.64 -12.14 -0.69
C ASP A 150 -0.98 -13.05 0.37
N ALA A 151 0.21 -12.70 0.88
CA ALA A 151 0.96 -13.44 1.89
C ALA A 151 0.14 -13.93 3.09
N PRO A 152 -0.80 -13.17 3.70
CA PRO A 152 -1.55 -13.69 4.85
C PRO A 152 -2.52 -14.80 4.46
N GLU A 153 -3.04 -14.78 3.23
CA GLU A 153 -3.94 -15.80 2.72
C GLU A 153 -3.17 -17.02 2.23
N ILE A 154 -2.08 -16.79 1.48
CA ILE A 154 -1.12 -17.82 1.07
C ILE A 154 -0.53 -18.52 2.30
N GLU A 155 -0.18 -17.78 3.36
CA GLU A 155 0.34 -18.34 4.61
C GLU A 155 -0.72 -19.18 5.34
N ARG A 156 -1.98 -18.76 5.33
CA ARG A 156 -3.08 -19.54 5.90
C ARG A 156 -3.26 -20.85 5.14
N GLU A 157 -3.31 -20.78 3.82
CA GLU A 157 -3.46 -21.95 2.96
C GLU A 157 -2.26 -22.88 3.06
N LEU A 158 -1.04 -22.34 3.07
CA LEU A 158 0.20 -23.07 3.32
C LEU A 158 0.18 -23.78 4.68
N LYS A 159 -0.28 -23.11 5.75
CA LYS A 159 -0.43 -23.73 7.09
C LYS A 159 -1.46 -24.85 7.10
N ILE A 160 -2.54 -24.74 6.32
CA ILE A 160 -3.53 -25.80 6.18
C ILE A 160 -2.91 -26.98 5.45
N LEU A 161 -2.24 -26.74 4.32
CA LEU A 161 -1.57 -27.78 3.53
C LEU A 161 -0.52 -28.53 4.36
N LEU A 162 0.35 -27.80 5.05
CA LEU A 162 1.38 -28.39 5.93
C LEU A 162 0.78 -29.21 7.07
N ARG A 163 -0.37 -28.81 7.62
CA ARG A 163 -1.08 -29.60 8.64
C ARG A 163 -1.65 -30.89 8.04
N SER A 164 -2.27 -30.80 6.88
CA SER A 164 -2.79 -31.97 6.17
C SER A 164 -1.69 -32.94 5.78
N ASP A 165 -0.51 -32.44 5.38
CA ASP A 165 0.66 -33.26 5.07
C ASP A 165 1.21 -33.97 6.32
N LEU A 166 1.25 -33.29 7.47
CA LEU A 166 1.63 -33.88 8.76
C LEU A 166 0.67 -34.98 9.23
N GLU A 167 -0.62 -34.85 8.90
CA GLU A 167 -1.66 -35.84 9.21
C GLU A 167 -1.65 -37.03 8.23
N CYS A 168 -0.93 -36.93 7.11
CA CYS A 168 -0.91 -37.94 6.06
C CYS A 168 0.19 -39.01 6.28
N ALA A 169 -0.07 -40.25 5.88
CA ALA A 169 0.87 -41.36 6.04
C ALA A 169 2.03 -41.34 5.01
N SER A 170 1.83 -40.71 3.85
CA SER A 170 2.84 -40.57 2.80
C SER A 170 2.51 -39.38 1.90
N VAL A 171 3.51 -38.57 1.56
CA VAL A 171 3.38 -37.37 0.73
C VAL A 171 4.29 -37.50 -0.49
N ASN A 172 3.74 -37.29 -1.70
CA ASN A 172 4.50 -37.28 -2.95
C ASN A 172 4.43 -35.88 -3.56
N THR A 173 5.58 -35.23 -3.75
CA THR A 173 5.69 -33.94 -4.41
C THR A 173 6.41 -34.11 -5.75
N SER A 174 5.69 -33.94 -6.86
CA SER A 174 6.29 -33.90 -8.20
C SER A 174 6.57 -32.45 -8.59
N SER A 175 7.83 -32.14 -8.88
CA SER A 175 8.22 -30.85 -9.44
C SER A 175 8.19 -30.96 -10.96
N ASP A 176 7.18 -30.37 -11.60
CA ASP A 176 7.17 -30.27 -13.07
C ASP A 176 8.21 -29.21 -13.49
N GLU A 177 9.28 -29.66 -14.16
CA GLU A 177 10.43 -28.84 -14.60
C GLU A 177 10.06 -27.72 -15.62
N SER A 178 8.80 -27.66 -16.07
CA SER A 178 8.31 -26.64 -17.01
C SER A 178 8.09 -25.25 -16.38
N PHE A 179 8.29 -25.09 -15.08
CA PHE A 179 8.10 -23.83 -14.33
C PHE A 179 9.40 -23.19 -13.81
N GLU A 180 10.57 -23.78 -14.05
CA GLU A 180 11.83 -23.27 -13.49
C GLU A 180 12.28 -21.92 -14.06
N GLU A 181 11.94 -21.59 -15.32
CA GLU A 181 12.31 -20.31 -15.94
C GLU A 181 11.71 -19.09 -15.22
N ASP A 182 10.54 -19.23 -14.57
CA ASP A 182 9.90 -18.13 -13.85
C ASP A 182 10.39 -17.96 -12.40
N LEU A 183 10.89 -19.04 -11.77
CA LEU A 183 11.30 -19.04 -10.35
C LEU A 183 12.69 -18.43 -10.11
N GLN A 184 13.63 -18.59 -11.05
CA GLN A 184 14.97 -17.99 -10.96
C GLN A 184 14.92 -16.45 -10.97
N SER A 185 13.89 -15.87 -11.60
CA SER A 185 13.64 -14.43 -11.60
C SER A 185 13.16 -13.88 -10.24
N ILE A 186 12.55 -14.72 -9.40
CA ILE A 186 11.97 -14.35 -8.09
C ILE A 186 13.01 -14.50 -6.98
N VAL A 187 13.82 -15.56 -7.01
CA VAL A 187 14.89 -15.80 -6.02
C VAL A 187 15.97 -14.72 -6.10
N SER A 188 16.33 -14.30 -7.32
CA SER A 188 17.32 -13.23 -7.57
C SER A 188 16.91 -11.86 -7.00
N ARG A 189 15.62 -11.66 -6.71
CA ARG A 189 15.09 -10.41 -6.15
C ARG A 189 14.94 -10.42 -4.62
N SER A 190 15.13 -11.58 -4.00
CA SER A 190 14.85 -11.82 -2.58
C SER A 190 16.09 -11.91 -1.69
N THR A 191 17.28 -12.03 -2.26
CA THR A 191 18.55 -12.23 -1.52
C THR A 191 19.23 -10.93 -1.04
N SER A 192 18.56 -9.77 -1.10
CA SER A 192 19.08 -8.55 -0.47
C SER A 192 18.83 -8.55 1.05
N PHE A 193 19.43 -9.50 1.76
CA PHE A 193 19.74 -9.39 3.18
C PHE A 193 21.27 -9.49 3.33
N PRO A 194 21.93 -8.58 4.08
CA PRO A 194 23.38 -8.57 4.18
C PRO A 194 23.85 -9.72 5.07
N GLU A 195 24.37 -10.78 4.46
CA GLU A 195 25.15 -11.80 5.16
C GLU A 195 26.45 -11.17 5.68
N THR A 196 26.62 -11.24 6.99
CA THR A 196 27.81 -10.79 7.71
C THR A 196 28.90 -11.82 7.46
N ILE A 197 29.89 -11.51 6.61
CA ILE A 197 31.05 -12.39 6.39
C ILE A 197 32.14 -12.06 7.41
N GLU A 198 32.41 -13.04 8.27
CA GLU A 198 33.53 -13.09 9.20
C GLU A 198 34.87 -12.89 8.50
N LYS A 199 35.71 -12.06 9.13
CA LYS A 199 37.14 -11.93 8.82
C LYS A 199 37.86 -13.21 9.23
N LEU A 200 38.44 -13.91 8.27
CA LEU A 200 39.66 -14.68 8.51
C LEU A 200 40.76 -14.17 7.60
N SER A 201 41.78 -13.60 8.24
CA SER A 201 43.00 -13.18 7.59
C SER A 201 43.89 -14.39 7.35
N SER A 202 44.46 -14.49 6.17
CA SER A 202 45.86 -14.90 6.03
C SER A 202 46.41 -14.37 4.71
N LYS A 203 47.55 -13.70 4.85
CA LYS A 203 48.52 -13.34 3.81
C LYS A 203 48.73 -14.49 2.83
N ASP A 204 48.83 -14.17 1.54
CA ASP A 204 50.11 -14.29 0.85
C ASP A 204 50.13 -13.56 -0.50
N SER A 205 51.26 -12.92 -0.73
CA SER A 205 51.60 -12.16 -1.93
C SER A 205 51.92 -13.11 -3.08
N SER A 206 51.11 -13.09 -4.13
CA SER A 206 51.57 -13.46 -5.48
C SER A 206 50.80 -12.64 -6.52
N ASN A 207 51.52 -12.07 -7.48
CA ASN A 207 50.97 -11.34 -8.62
C ASN A 207 50.27 -12.31 -9.59
N SER A 208 49.15 -12.89 -9.17
CA SER A 208 48.21 -13.54 -10.08
C SER A 208 46.89 -12.80 -9.95
N VAL A 209 46.56 -11.95 -10.93
CA VAL A 209 45.21 -11.39 -11.03
C VAL A 209 44.24 -12.56 -11.03
N ASP A 210 43.41 -12.65 -9.99
CA ASP A 210 42.45 -13.74 -9.77
C ASP A 210 41.50 -13.81 -10.98
N GLU A 211 41.77 -14.76 -11.86
CA GLU A 211 41.01 -14.96 -13.10
C GLU A 211 39.53 -15.23 -12.79
N GLY A 212 39.24 -15.80 -11.62
CA GLY A 212 37.88 -15.97 -11.10
C GLY A 212 37.20 -14.64 -10.80
N ALA A 213 37.92 -13.65 -10.26
CA ALA A 213 37.38 -12.31 -10.04
C ALA A 213 37.09 -11.57 -11.36
N ILE A 214 37.94 -11.74 -12.38
CA ILE A 214 37.71 -11.16 -13.71
C ILE A 214 36.47 -11.79 -14.36
N ARG A 215 36.33 -13.12 -14.30
CA ARG A 215 35.17 -13.83 -14.88
C ARG A 215 33.86 -13.47 -14.17
N ARG A 216 33.87 -13.28 -12.84
CA ARG A 216 32.70 -12.78 -12.09
C ARG A 216 32.29 -11.38 -12.53
N ARG A 217 33.26 -10.46 -12.65
CA ARG A 217 33.00 -9.09 -13.12
C ARG A 217 32.46 -9.07 -14.55
N LEU A 218 32.97 -9.94 -15.42
CA LEU A 218 32.49 -10.09 -16.79
C LEU A 218 31.03 -10.59 -16.84
N ALA A 219 30.66 -11.54 -15.98
CA ALA A 219 29.28 -12.01 -15.86
C ALA A 219 28.31 -10.91 -15.36
N GLU A 220 28.73 -10.09 -14.38
CA GLU A 220 27.97 -8.93 -13.89
C GLU A 220 27.72 -7.90 -15.00
N LEU A 221 28.75 -7.61 -15.81
CA LEU A 221 28.66 -6.66 -16.91
C LEU A 221 27.75 -7.17 -18.03
N HIS A 222 27.83 -8.46 -18.38
CA HIS A 222 26.90 -9.06 -19.35
C HIS A 222 25.45 -9.04 -18.85
N SER A 223 25.21 -9.35 -17.58
CA SER A 223 23.87 -9.26 -16.99
C SER A 223 23.32 -7.82 -17.06
N SER A 224 24.16 -6.84 -16.70
CA SER A 224 23.82 -5.42 -16.77
C SER A 224 23.56 -4.93 -18.20
N LEU A 225 24.31 -5.45 -19.19
CA LEU A 225 24.12 -5.14 -20.61
C LEU A 225 22.77 -5.67 -21.12
N ILE A 226 22.43 -6.91 -20.78
CA ILE A 226 21.15 -7.54 -21.18
C ILE A 226 19.96 -6.76 -20.59
N GLU A 227 20.05 -6.34 -19.33
CA GLU A 227 19.00 -5.53 -18.69
C GLU A 227 18.86 -4.18 -19.38
N CYS A 228 19.97 -3.51 -19.66
CA CYS A 228 19.99 -2.22 -20.37
C CYS A 228 19.37 -2.32 -21.78
N GLU A 229 19.70 -3.37 -22.55
CA GLU A 229 19.12 -3.61 -23.88
C GLU A 229 17.61 -3.87 -23.84
N LYS A 230 17.14 -4.57 -22.80
CA LYS A 230 15.72 -4.83 -22.59
C LYS A 230 14.95 -3.54 -22.29
N GLU A 231 15.48 -2.69 -21.42
CA GLU A 231 14.88 -1.40 -21.08
C GLU A 231 14.83 -0.48 -22.30
N ARG A 232 15.90 -0.40 -23.09
CA ARG A 232 15.93 0.39 -24.33
C ARG A 232 14.87 -0.09 -25.34
N LYS A 233 14.78 -1.41 -25.59
CA LYS A 233 13.76 -1.99 -26.48
C LYS A 233 12.34 -1.68 -25.99
N GLN A 234 12.11 -1.71 -24.68
CA GLN A 234 10.82 -1.35 -24.09
C GLN A 234 10.48 0.14 -24.35
N CYS A 235 11.46 1.05 -24.22
CA CYS A 235 11.28 2.47 -24.53
C CYS A 235 11.00 2.70 -26.02
N GLN A 236 11.67 1.97 -26.91
CA GLN A 236 11.40 2.02 -28.36
C GLN A 236 9.98 1.54 -28.70
N GLN A 237 9.50 0.46 -28.06
CA GLN A 237 8.12 0.00 -28.24
C GLN A 237 7.11 1.07 -27.78
N LYS A 238 7.35 1.71 -26.62
CA LYS A 238 6.50 2.82 -26.15
C LYS A 238 6.47 3.98 -27.15
N LEU A 239 7.60 4.31 -27.77
CA LEU A 239 7.70 5.38 -28.77
C LEU A 239 6.86 5.12 -30.03
N THR A 240 6.70 3.85 -30.45
CA THR A 240 5.85 3.49 -31.61
C THR A 240 4.36 3.68 -31.34
N THR A 241 3.94 3.58 -30.07
CA THR A 241 2.53 3.66 -29.65
C THR A 241 2.09 5.07 -29.25
N LEU A 242 3.03 5.99 -29.02
CA LEU A 242 2.75 7.34 -28.54
C LEU A 242 2.61 8.35 -29.69
N GLU A 243 1.48 9.07 -29.71
CA GLU A 243 1.21 10.14 -30.69
C GLU A 243 1.63 11.54 -30.20
N ASN A 244 1.83 11.73 -28.90
CA ASN A 244 2.14 13.04 -28.31
C ASN A 244 3.61 13.46 -28.58
N PRO A 245 3.86 14.63 -29.21
CA PRO A 245 5.21 15.04 -29.60
C PRO A 245 6.13 15.36 -28.40
N ILE A 246 5.61 15.93 -27.32
CA ILE A 246 6.41 16.31 -26.15
C ILE A 246 6.89 15.07 -25.38
N LEU A 247 6.02 14.05 -25.28
CA LEU A 247 6.38 12.78 -24.65
C LEU A 247 7.33 11.96 -25.52
N ARG A 248 7.23 12.08 -26.85
CA ARG A 248 8.19 11.48 -27.78
C ARG A 248 9.60 12.04 -27.58
N ASP A 249 9.76 13.37 -27.54
CA ASP A 249 11.08 14.00 -27.31
C ASP A 249 11.72 13.56 -25.98
N ARG A 250 10.91 13.46 -24.92
CA ARG A 250 11.39 12.97 -23.63
C ARG A 250 11.85 11.52 -23.68
N LEU A 251 11.11 10.66 -24.36
CA LEU A 251 11.46 9.25 -24.54
C LEU A 251 12.68 9.07 -25.45
N TYR A 252 12.85 9.91 -26.48
CA TYR A 252 14.06 9.92 -27.29
C TYR A 252 15.30 10.23 -26.42
N GLY A 253 15.21 11.22 -25.53
CA GLY A 253 16.30 11.52 -24.59
C GLY A 253 16.57 10.41 -23.56
N GLU A 254 15.56 9.61 -23.19
CA GLU A 254 15.77 8.41 -22.37
C GLU A 254 16.45 7.29 -23.16
N ILE A 255 16.05 7.06 -24.42
CA ILE A 255 16.67 6.07 -25.31
C ILE A 255 18.15 6.40 -25.54
N GLU A 256 18.50 7.66 -25.80
CA GLU A 256 19.89 8.09 -26.01
C GLU A 256 20.78 7.78 -24.79
N LYS A 257 20.27 8.00 -23.57
CA LYS A 257 20.97 7.63 -22.33
C LYS A 257 21.22 6.14 -22.21
N TYR A 258 20.25 5.31 -22.62
CA TYR A 258 20.41 3.87 -22.63
C TYR A 258 21.41 3.40 -23.70
N GLU A 259 21.46 4.05 -24.86
CA GLU A 259 22.44 3.76 -25.91
C GLU A 259 23.87 4.11 -25.49
N GLU A 260 24.05 5.26 -24.83
CA GLU A 260 25.34 5.64 -24.24
C GLU A 260 25.79 4.62 -23.18
N LYS A 261 24.86 4.19 -22.31
CA LYS A 261 25.13 3.18 -21.29
C LYS A 261 25.49 1.81 -21.90
N GLU A 262 24.79 1.37 -22.95
CA GLU A 262 25.12 0.14 -23.69
C GLU A 262 26.52 0.22 -24.31
N SER A 263 26.86 1.36 -24.93
CA SER A 263 28.19 1.56 -25.52
C SER A 263 29.30 1.48 -24.48
N ASN A 264 29.10 2.08 -23.30
CA ASN A 264 30.08 2.03 -22.21
C ASN A 264 30.27 0.62 -21.67
N LEU A 265 29.18 -0.13 -21.46
CA LEU A 265 29.24 -1.52 -21.00
C LEU A 265 29.93 -2.43 -22.01
N ARG A 266 29.66 -2.26 -23.31
CA ARG A 266 30.34 -3.03 -24.38
C ARG A 266 31.84 -2.74 -24.41
N ASN A 267 32.23 -1.47 -24.31
CA ASN A 267 33.64 -1.08 -24.25
C ASN A 267 34.36 -1.66 -23.01
N GLU A 268 33.69 -1.70 -21.85
CA GLU A 268 34.24 -2.31 -20.62
C GLU A 268 34.41 -3.82 -20.77
N ILE A 269 33.43 -4.51 -21.37
CA ILE A 269 33.51 -5.94 -21.68
C ILE A 269 34.65 -6.24 -22.66
N ASP A 270 34.78 -5.46 -23.73
CA ASP A 270 35.84 -5.63 -24.72
C ASP A 270 37.24 -5.39 -24.12
N SER A 271 37.36 -4.40 -23.24
CA SER A 271 38.59 -4.15 -22.48
C SER A 271 38.96 -5.33 -21.58
N ILE A 272 37.99 -5.90 -20.85
CA ILE A 272 38.22 -7.06 -19.98
C ILE A 272 38.57 -8.31 -20.80
N ASN A 273 37.89 -8.53 -21.93
CA ASN A 273 38.19 -9.63 -22.85
C ASN A 273 39.60 -9.48 -23.46
N ALA A 274 40.03 -8.27 -23.81
CA ALA A 274 41.37 -8.01 -24.30
C ALA A 274 42.46 -8.26 -23.23
N VAL A 275 42.15 -8.05 -21.95
CA VAL A 275 43.05 -8.39 -20.83
C VAL A 275 43.12 -9.90 -20.62
N LEU A 276 42.00 -10.61 -20.76
CA LEU A 276 41.96 -12.08 -20.71
C LEU A 276 42.70 -12.73 -21.89
N ALA A 277 42.63 -12.15 -23.09
CA ALA A 277 43.27 -12.69 -24.29
C ALA A 277 44.79 -12.45 -24.37
N LYS A 278 45.36 -11.59 -23.51
CA LYS A 278 46.80 -11.28 -23.46
C LYS A 278 47.59 -12.11 -22.43
N LYS A 279 46.90 -13.00 -21.71
CA LYS A 279 47.50 -13.99 -20.80
C LYS A 279 47.45 -15.37 -21.46
#